data_AF-W2PBZ9-F1
#
_entry.id   AF-W2PBZ9-F1
#
_cell.length_a   1.000
_cell.length_b   1.000
_cell.length_c   1.000
_cell.angle_alpha   90.00
_cell.angle_beta   90.00
_cell.angle_gamma   90.00
#
_symmetry.space_group_name_H-M   'P 1'
#
loop_
_entity.id
_entity.type
_entity.pdbx_description
1 polymer ?
#
loop_
_entity_poly.entity_id
_entity_poly.type
_entity_poly.pdbx_seq_one_letter_code
_entity_poly.pdbx_strand_id
1 'polypeptide(L)'
;MLAQVTKQRDGIWGIVVEREGYSHNHRVSEGIYRSYPGIRNVPDDPPLMPGIELLVEAKAGTASVYNYIRDNPNHQVTMKEVHNLLHRLRNQ
;
A
#
# COMPACT_ATOMS: atom_id res chain seq x y z
N MET A 1 15.06 -25.30 10.47
CA MET A 1 16.50 -25.54 10.68
C MET A 1 16.81 -26.85 10.01
N LEU A 2 17.62 -26.83 8.95
CA LEU A 2 17.96 -28.02 8.18
C LEU A 2 19.41 -28.38 8.50
N ALA A 3 19.62 -29.64 8.92
CA ALA A 3 20.94 -30.20 9.11
C ALA A 3 21.19 -31.20 7.99
N GLN A 4 22.29 -31.03 7.27
CA GLN A 4 22.69 -31.93 6.19
C GLN A 4 24.08 -32.50 6.48
N VAL A 5 24.23 -33.80 6.26
CA VAL A 5 25.54 -34.46 6.22
C VAL A 5 26.17 -34.16 4.87
N THR A 6 27.33 -33.51 4.87
CA THR A 6 28.06 -33.16 3.64
C THR A 6 29.54 -33.50 3.75
N LYS A 7 30.18 -33.73 2.61
CA LYS A 7 31.62 -34.00 2.53
C LYS A 7 32.35 -32.67 2.35
N GLN A 8 33.21 -32.34 3.29
CA GLN A 8 33.99 -31.10 3.28
C GLN A 8 35.11 -31.16 2.24
N ARG A 9 35.73 -30.02 1.95
CA ARG A 9 36.78 -29.89 0.91
C ARG A 9 38.03 -30.72 1.21
N ASP A 10 38.28 -31.02 2.47
CA ASP A 10 39.35 -31.89 2.97
C ASP A 10 38.98 -33.39 2.92
N GLY A 11 37.78 -33.73 2.46
CA GLY A 11 37.27 -35.09 2.35
C GLY A 11 36.63 -35.64 3.64
N ILE A 12 36.59 -34.86 4.72
CA ILE A 12 36.00 -35.24 6.00
C ILE A 12 34.47 -35.05 5.94
N TRP A 13 33.73 -35.99 6.52
CA TRP A 13 32.28 -35.85 6.66
C TRP A 13 31.95 -34.97 7.86
N GLY A 14 31.07 -33.99 7.66
CA GLY A 14 30.59 -33.11 8.71
C GLY A 14 29.10 -32.84 8.61
N ILE A 15 28.53 -32.35 9.71
CA ILE A 15 27.16 -31.84 9.75
C ILE A 15 27.22 -30.34 9.50
N VAL A 16 26.55 -29.88 8.45
CA VAL A 16 26.32 -28.45 8.22
C VAL A 16 24.90 -28.13 8.66
N VAL A 17 24.78 -27.16 9.56
CA VAL A 17 23.50 -26.62 10.00
C VAL A 17 23.25 -25.35 9.20
N GLU A 18 22.26 -25.40 8.31
CA GLU A 18 21.80 -24.22 7.60
C GLU A 18 20.62 -23.60 8.33
N ARG A 19 20.72 -22.29 8.57
CA ARG A 19 19.60 -21.48 9.05
C ARG A 19 18.76 -21.10 7.85
N GLU A 20 17.47 -21.41 7.89
CA GLU A 20 16.51 -20.91 6.90
C GLU A 20 16.56 -19.38 6.88
N GLY A 21 16.97 -18.82 5.74
CA GLY A 21 16.86 -17.40 5.46
C GLY A 21 15.44 -17.08 5.04
N TYR A 22 14.67 -16.45 5.92
CA TYR A 22 13.36 -15.91 5.57
C TYR A 22 13.55 -14.54 4.92
N SER A 23 13.49 -14.51 3.60
CA SER A 23 13.51 -13.27 2.82
C SER A 23 12.41 -13.28 1.77
N HIS A 24 11.91 -12.10 1.43
CA HIS A 24 11.02 -11.97 0.28
C HIS A 24 11.80 -12.20 -1.01
N ASN A 25 11.19 -12.92 -1.96
CA ASN A 25 11.71 -13.08 -3.33
C ASN A 25 11.50 -11.83 -4.20
N HIS A 26 10.99 -10.75 -3.62
CA HIS A 26 10.70 -9.49 -4.28
C HIS A 26 11.04 -8.33 -3.35
N ARG A 27 11.21 -7.14 -3.92
CA ARG A 27 11.42 -5.92 -3.14
C ARG A 27 10.15 -5.59 -2.37
N VAL A 28 10.25 -5.49 -1.05
CA VAL A 28 9.18 -4.96 -0.19
C VAL A 28 9.58 -3.55 0.24
N SER A 29 8.65 -2.61 0.14
CA SER A 29 8.84 -1.24 0.64
C SER A 29 7.49 -0.59 0.84
N GLU A 30 7.44 0.44 1.69
CA GLU A 30 6.23 1.24 1.91
C GLU A 30 5.71 1.86 0.60
N GLY A 31 6.60 2.35 -0.27
CA GLY A 31 6.20 2.88 -1.58
C GLY A 31 5.54 1.81 -2.48
N ILE A 32 6.00 0.56 -2.42
CA ILE A 32 5.37 -0.55 -3.14
C ILE A 32 3.99 -0.84 -2.54
N TYR A 33 3.87 -0.92 -1.21
CA TYR A 33 2.59 -1.11 -0.53
C TYR A 33 1.57 -0.01 -0.89
N ARG A 34 1.98 1.25 -0.79
CA ARG A 34 1.16 2.43 -1.13
C ARG A 34 0.85 2.55 -2.63
N SER A 35 1.51 1.79 -3.51
CA SER A 35 1.20 1.82 -4.95
C SER A 35 -0.02 0.99 -5.34
N TYR A 36 -0.44 0.04 -4.49
CA TYR A 36 -1.54 -0.87 -4.80
C TYR A 36 -2.90 -0.16 -4.72
N PRO A 37 -3.76 -0.25 -5.76
CA PRO A 37 -5.06 0.43 -5.79
C PRO A 37 -5.97 0.09 -4.60
N GLY A 38 -5.95 -1.16 -4.13
CA GLY A 38 -6.75 -1.59 -2.97
C GLY A 38 -6.38 -0.90 -1.66
N ILE A 39 -5.13 -0.42 -1.55
CA ILE A 39 -4.58 0.27 -0.38
C ILE A 39 -4.65 1.80 -0.54
N ARG A 40 -4.56 2.30 -1.79
CA ARG A 40 -4.68 3.74 -2.12
C ARG A 40 -6.09 4.29 -2.02
N ASN A 41 -7.08 3.42 -1.95
CA ASN A 41 -8.46 3.85 -1.86
C ASN A 41 -8.60 4.85 -0.70
N VAL A 42 -9.56 5.76 -0.84
CA VAL A 42 -10.16 6.49 0.27
C VAL A 42 -11.39 5.68 0.71
N PRO A 43 -11.30 4.44 1.24
CA PRO A 43 -12.48 3.82 1.79
C PRO A 43 -12.65 4.43 3.17
N ASP A 44 -13.63 5.33 3.27
CA ASP A 44 -14.25 5.72 4.53
C ASP A 44 -13.24 6.12 5.62
N ASP A 45 -12.17 6.86 5.29
CA ASP A 45 -11.33 7.44 6.35
C ASP A 45 -12.20 8.46 7.09
N PRO A 46 -12.68 8.15 8.32
CA PRO A 46 -13.70 8.95 8.97
C PRO A 46 -13.33 10.43 9.15
N PRO A 47 -12.04 10.81 9.33
CA PRO A 47 -11.62 12.20 9.39
C PRO A 47 -11.79 13.01 8.10
N LEU A 48 -11.68 12.38 6.91
CA LEU A 48 -11.69 13.11 5.64
C LEU A 48 -13.09 13.26 5.04
N MET A 49 -13.97 12.31 5.31
CA MET A 49 -15.31 12.28 4.73
C MET A 49 -16.13 13.56 4.98
N PRO A 50 -16.17 14.15 6.20
CA PRO A 50 -16.91 15.39 6.43
C PRO A 50 -16.43 16.56 5.56
N GLY A 51 -15.11 16.68 5.35
CA GLY A 51 -14.55 17.72 4.50
C GLY A 51 -14.81 17.48 3.01
N ILE A 52 -14.76 16.21 2.57
CA ILE A 52 -15.09 15.81 1.20
C ILE A 52 -16.58 16.08 0.91
N GLU A 53 -17.48 15.69 1.82
CA GLU A 53 -18.92 15.92 1.72
C GLU A 53 -19.24 17.42 1.63
N LEU A 54 -18.63 18.24 2.50
CA LEU A 54 -18.79 19.70 2.45
C LEU A 54 -18.33 20.29 1.11
N LEU A 55 -17.20 19.83 0.57
CA LEU A 55 -16.72 20.28 -0.75
C LEU A 55 -17.66 19.83 -1.88
N VAL A 56 -18.26 18.65 -1.77
CA VAL A 56 -19.25 18.15 -2.73
C VAL A 56 -20.54 18.97 -2.66
N GLU A 57 -21.04 19.25 -1.46
CA GLU A 57 -22.23 20.09 -1.23
C GLU A 57 -22.02 21.51 -1.76
N ALA A 58 -20.83 22.08 -1.53
CA ALA A 58 -20.42 23.37 -2.08
C ALA A 58 -20.18 23.36 -3.60
N LYS A 59 -20.40 22.22 -4.29
CA LYS A 59 -20.14 22.03 -5.73
C LYS A 59 -18.70 22.36 -6.14
N ALA A 60 -17.74 22.11 -5.27
CA ALA A 60 -16.33 22.33 -5.57
C ALA A 60 -15.87 21.45 -6.75
N GLY A 61 -14.89 21.95 -7.50
CA GLY A 61 -14.29 21.21 -8.60
C GLY A 61 -13.54 19.97 -8.12
N THR A 62 -13.44 18.95 -8.98
CA THR A 62 -12.71 17.70 -8.69
C THR A 62 -11.25 17.94 -8.28
N ALA A 63 -10.62 18.97 -8.84
CA ALA A 63 -9.26 19.36 -8.47
C ALA A 63 -9.14 19.85 -7.02
N SER A 64 -10.16 20.56 -6.51
CA SER A 64 -10.19 21.03 -5.11
C SER A 64 -10.30 19.87 -4.14
N VAL A 65 -11.17 18.88 -4.44
CA VAL A 65 -11.29 17.65 -3.65
C VAL A 65 -10.00 16.84 -3.69
N TYR A 66 -9.37 16.74 -4.87
CA TYR A 66 -8.07 16.08 -5.01
C TYR A 66 -6.99 16.73 -4.16
N ASN A 67 -6.85 18.06 -4.20
CA ASN A 67 -5.87 18.78 -3.39
C ASN A 67 -6.13 18.57 -1.89
N TYR A 68 -7.39 18.66 -1.45
CA TYR A 68 -7.77 18.42 -0.06
C TYR A 68 -7.34 17.03 0.43
N ILE A 69 -7.57 15.98 -0.36
CA ILE A 69 -7.16 14.61 0.02
C ILE A 69 -5.64 14.47 -0.03
N ARG A 70 -4.97 15.01 -1.06
CA ARG A 70 -3.52 14.92 -1.25
C ARG A 70 -2.73 15.65 -0.15
N ASP A 71 -3.27 16.75 0.38
CA ASP A 71 -2.61 17.54 1.42
C ASP A 71 -2.57 16.77 2.78
N ASN A 72 -3.23 15.62 2.86
CA ASN A 72 -3.10 14.70 3.99
C ASN A 72 -1.94 13.71 3.77
N PRO A 73 -0.91 13.68 4.65
CA PRO A 73 0.33 12.93 4.43
C PRO A 73 0.14 11.41 4.37
N ASN A 74 -0.97 10.90 4.91
CA ASN A 74 -1.26 9.47 4.90
C ASN A 74 -1.90 8.97 3.60
N HIS A 75 -2.32 9.88 2.71
CA HIS A 75 -3.12 9.55 1.54
C HIS A 75 -2.35 9.82 0.24
N GLN A 76 -2.26 8.80 -0.61
CA GLN A 76 -1.70 8.91 -1.95
C GLN A 76 -2.77 8.51 -2.97
N VAL A 77 -3.59 9.50 -3.33
CA VAL A 77 -4.66 9.31 -4.31
C VAL A 77 -4.27 9.82 -5.68
N THR A 78 -4.84 9.19 -6.69
CA THR A 78 -4.80 9.65 -8.07
C THR A 78 -6.08 10.39 -8.45
N MET A 79 -6.04 11.23 -9.48
CA MET A 79 -7.23 11.90 -10.01
C MET A 79 -8.34 10.92 -10.42
N LYS A 80 -7.97 9.73 -10.91
CA LYS A 80 -8.92 8.68 -11.28
C LYS A 80 -9.68 8.15 -10.06
N GLU A 81 -8.98 7.94 -8.94
CA GLU A 81 -9.60 7.48 -7.69
C GLU A 81 -10.54 8.54 -7.11
N VAL A 82 -10.16 9.83 -7.17
CA VAL A 82 -11.05 10.94 -6.77
C VAL A 82 -12.28 11.03 -7.68
N HIS A 83 -12.12 10.85 -8.99
CA HIS A 83 -13.25 10.82 -9.92
C HIS A 83 -14.25 9.69 -9.58
N ASN A 84 -13.73 8.49 -9.33
CA ASN A 84 -14.55 7.33 -8.93
C ASN A 84 -15.27 7.57 -7.60
N LEU A 85 -14.60 8.17 -6.62
CA LEU A 85 -15.20 8.55 -5.33
C LEU A 85 -16.37 9.51 -5.52
N LEU A 86 -16.17 10.59 -6.28
CA LEU A 86 -17.21 11.58 -6.54
C LEU A 86 -18.39 11.00 -7.33
N HIS A 87 -18.11 10.11 -8.30
CA HIS A 87 -19.15 9.40 -9.02
C HIS A 87 -19.99 8.53 -8.09
N ARG A 88 -19.37 7.84 -7.12
CA ARG A 88 -20.09 7.06 -6.10
C ARG A 88 -20.96 7.95 -5.22
N LEU A 89 -20.41 9.05 -4.67
CA LEU A 89 -21.12 9.94 -3.74
C LEU A 89 -22.31 10.66 -4.38
N ARG A 90 -22.25 10.96 -5.69
CA ARG A 90 -23.33 11.64 -6.42
C ARG A 90 -24.44 10.72 -6.89
N ASN A 91 -24.16 9.41 -6.96
CA ASN A 91 -25.09 8.39 -7.44
C ASN A 91 -25.57 7.47 -6.30
N GLN A 92 -25.33 7.86 -5.04
CA GLN A 92 -26.02 7.34 -3.87
C GLN A 92 -27.32 8.12 -3.65
#